data_AF-A0A7J3XAB6-F1
#
_entry.id   AF-A0A7J3XAB6-F1
#
_cell.length_a   1.000
_cell.length_b   1.000
_cell.length_c   1.000
_cell.angle_alpha   90.00
_cell.angle_beta   90.00
_cell.angle_gamma   90.00
#
_symmetry.space_group_name_H-M   'P 1'
#
loop_
_entity.id
_entity.type
_entity.pdbx_description
1 polymer ?
#
loop_
_entity_poly.entity_id
_entity_poly.type
_entity_poly.pdbx_seq_one_letter_code
_entity_poly.pdbx_strand_id
1 'polypeptide(L)'
;MLGLCELYLLRKVLSLGSQIPSKEGLEERILEIVREASKKGSGVVQSELWHALGIDSREGSKVVARLIRRGLLMREAIIYKGKKTYKLHYSDSVRAPVSISVNLNPVIEVPCFSCRQIGRCGIGGYYDPTKCPLLTRYIAQLAFRGFS
;
A
#
# COMPACT_ATOMS: atom_id res chain seq x y z
N MET A 1 19.10 -32.75 -1.76
CA MET A 1 17.92 -32.33 -0.98
C MET A 1 17.51 -30.95 -1.43
N LEU A 2 16.30 -30.81 -1.99
CA LEU A 2 15.75 -29.49 -2.31
C LEU A 2 15.52 -28.74 -1.00
N GLY A 3 15.95 -27.48 -0.90
CA GLY A 3 15.73 -26.67 0.29
C GLY A 3 14.25 -26.35 0.48
N LEU A 4 13.82 -26.03 1.71
CA LEU A 4 12.44 -25.61 2.01
C LEU A 4 11.95 -24.44 1.13
N CYS A 5 12.87 -23.56 0.71
CA CYS A 5 12.59 -22.44 -0.19
C CYS A 5 12.33 -22.90 -1.64
N GLU A 6 13.11 -23.86 -2.17
CA GLU A 6 12.91 -24.44 -3.50
C GLU A 6 11.54 -25.13 -3.62
N LEU A 7 11.20 -25.94 -2.61
CA LEU A 7 9.91 -26.64 -2.55
C LEU A 7 8.73 -25.65 -2.50
N TYR A 8 8.87 -24.56 -1.74
CA TYR A 8 7.86 -23.50 -1.69
C TYR A 8 7.71 -22.82 -3.05
N LEU A 9 8.82 -22.43 -3.69
CA LEU A 9 8.80 -21.73 -4.97
C LEU A 9 8.15 -22.58 -6.07
N LEU A 10 8.54 -23.86 -6.18
CA LEU A 10 7.96 -24.78 -7.15
C LEU A 10 6.45 -24.94 -6.93
N ARG A 11 6.01 -25.17 -5.68
CA ARG A 11 4.59 -25.31 -5.37
C ARG A 11 3.80 -24.03 -5.67
N LYS A 12 4.35 -22.86 -5.35
CA LYS A 12 3.68 -21.57 -5.59
C LYS A 12 3.61 -21.24 -7.07
N VAL A 13 4.67 -21.47 -7.84
CA VAL A 13 4.64 -21.24 -9.29
C VAL A 13 3.60 -22.13 -9.97
N LEU A 14 3.54 -23.42 -9.59
CA LEU A 14 2.51 -24.35 -10.07
C LEU A 14 1.08 -23.88 -9.73
N SER A 15 0.87 -23.31 -8.55
CA SER A 15 -0.44 -22.76 -8.15
C SER A 15 -0.86 -21.49 -8.92
N LEU A 16 0.10 -20.79 -9.54
CA LEU A 16 -0.11 -19.56 -10.31
C LEU A 16 -0.32 -19.81 -11.81
N GLY A 17 -0.37 -21.07 -12.26
CA GLY A 17 -0.63 -21.46 -13.65
C GLY A 17 0.62 -21.44 -14.56
N SER A 18 0.66 -22.36 -15.53
CA SER A 18 1.86 -22.70 -16.33
C SER A 18 2.20 -21.74 -17.48
N GLN A 19 1.44 -20.66 -17.68
CA GLN A 19 1.69 -19.73 -18.78
C GLN A 19 2.85 -18.78 -18.45
N ILE A 20 3.79 -18.65 -19.39
CA ILE A 20 4.87 -17.65 -19.34
C ILE A 20 4.20 -16.27 -19.28
N PRO A 21 4.39 -15.50 -18.21
CA PRO A 21 3.66 -14.25 -18.05
C PRO A 21 4.11 -13.23 -19.11
N SER A 22 3.16 -12.47 -19.64
CA SER A 22 3.45 -11.24 -20.39
C SER A 22 4.28 -10.27 -19.54
N LYS A 23 4.94 -9.28 -20.15
CA LYS A 23 5.79 -8.30 -19.42
C LYS A 23 5.08 -7.60 -18.26
N GLU A 24 3.77 -7.38 -18.37
CA GLU A 24 2.95 -6.78 -17.30
C GLU A 24 2.59 -7.82 -16.22
N GLY A 25 2.27 -9.06 -16.60
CA GLY A 25 2.00 -10.14 -15.65
C GLY A 25 3.24 -10.60 -14.86
N LEU A 26 4.44 -10.42 -15.40
CA LEU A 26 5.69 -10.87 -14.75
C LEU A 26 5.98 -10.08 -13.47
N GLU A 27 5.75 -8.77 -13.50
CA GLU A 27 6.00 -7.89 -12.35
C GLU A 27 5.07 -8.23 -11.18
N GLU A 28 3.78 -8.39 -11.47
CA GLU A 28 2.78 -8.76 -10.46
C GLU A 28 3.06 -10.14 -9.87
N ARG A 29 3.44 -11.10 -10.71
CA ARG A 29 3.78 -12.46 -10.28
C ARG A 29 5.02 -12.51 -9.38
N ILE A 30 6.10 -11.80 -9.74
CA ILE A 30 7.29 -11.66 -8.90
C ILE A 30 6.91 -11.04 -7.56
N LEU A 31 6.13 -9.96 -7.58
CA LEU A 31 5.74 -9.25 -6.37
C LEU A 31 4.88 -10.11 -5.45
N GLU A 32 3.94 -10.89 -5.99
CA GLU A 32 3.12 -11.82 -5.20
C GLU A 32 3.95 -12.93 -4.56
N ILE A 33 4.84 -13.57 -5.33
CA ILE A 33 5.71 -14.65 -4.82
C ILE A 33 6.57 -14.13 -3.67
N VAL A 34 7.22 -12.98 -3.84
CA VAL A 34 8.09 -12.40 -2.81
C VAL A 34 7.29 -11.94 -1.59
N ARG A 35 6.08 -11.38 -1.79
CA ARG A 35 5.16 -11.00 -0.70
C ARG A 35 4.78 -12.18 0.17
N GLU A 36 4.28 -13.25 -0.44
CA GLU A 36 3.82 -14.44 0.28
C GLU A 36 4.96 -15.18 0.96
N ALA A 37 6.15 -15.23 0.35
CA ALA A 37 7.33 -15.76 1.00
C ALA A 37 7.69 -14.92 2.24
N SER A 38 7.71 -13.59 2.10
CA SER A 38 8.11 -12.66 3.17
C SER A 38 7.14 -12.72 4.35
N LYS A 39 5.83 -12.83 4.10
CA LYS A 39 4.81 -13.06 5.16
C LYS A 39 5.06 -14.32 5.97
N LYS A 40 5.64 -15.36 5.36
CA LYS A 40 6.02 -16.62 6.04
C LYS A 40 7.37 -16.51 6.77
N GLY A 41 7.95 -15.32 6.86
CA GLY A 41 9.26 -15.08 7.48
C GLY A 41 10.44 -15.45 6.59
N SER A 42 10.22 -15.80 5.32
CA SER A 42 11.28 -16.23 4.39
C SER A 42 11.40 -15.29 3.18
N GLY A 43 12.58 -14.75 2.92
CA GLY A 43 12.84 -14.06 1.64
C GLY A 43 12.97 -15.04 0.46
N VAL A 44 13.02 -14.51 -0.76
CA VAL A 44 13.19 -15.30 -1.99
C VAL A 44 14.59 -15.10 -2.58
N VAL A 45 15.33 -16.17 -2.81
CA VAL A 45 16.64 -16.07 -3.48
C VAL A 45 16.44 -15.80 -4.97
N GLN A 46 17.11 -14.78 -5.52
CA GLN A 46 16.92 -14.36 -6.92
C GLN A 46 17.22 -15.47 -7.92
N SER A 47 18.34 -16.19 -7.76
CA SER A 47 18.70 -17.29 -8.67
C SER A 47 17.65 -18.39 -8.71
N GLU A 48 17.08 -18.73 -7.56
CA GLU A 48 16.01 -19.73 -7.45
C GLU A 48 14.69 -19.23 -8.04
N LEU A 49 14.39 -17.94 -7.90
CA LEU A 49 13.22 -17.33 -8.50
C LEU A 49 13.24 -17.42 -10.04
N TRP A 50 14.41 -17.21 -10.65
CA TRP A 50 14.56 -17.32 -12.10
C TRP A 50 14.37 -18.75 -12.60
N HIS A 51 14.97 -19.72 -11.91
CA HIS A 51 14.77 -21.13 -12.20
C HIS A 51 13.31 -21.55 -12.05
N ALA A 52 12.64 -21.11 -10.98
CA ALA A 52 11.25 -21.45 -10.74
C ALA A 52 10.29 -20.81 -11.75
N LEU A 53 10.54 -19.56 -12.15
CA LEU A 53 9.71 -18.85 -13.13
C LEU A 53 10.04 -19.22 -14.59
N GLY A 54 11.15 -19.90 -14.85
CA GLY A 54 11.60 -20.23 -16.20
C GLY A 54 11.96 -18.99 -17.03
N ILE A 55 12.44 -17.92 -16.40
CA ILE A 55 12.78 -16.66 -17.07
C ILE A 55 14.28 -16.38 -17.06
N ASP A 56 14.73 -15.56 -18.01
CA ASP A 56 16.11 -15.10 -18.04
C ASP A 56 16.42 -14.12 -16.89
N SER A 57 17.60 -14.31 -16.28
CA SER A 57 18.07 -13.52 -15.15
C SER A 57 18.16 -12.03 -15.47
N ARG A 58 18.45 -11.63 -16.72
CA ARG A 58 18.56 -10.23 -17.13
C ARG A 58 17.19 -9.56 -17.17
N GLU A 59 16.18 -10.25 -17.68
CA GLU A 59 14.81 -9.74 -17.72
C GLU A 59 14.22 -9.64 -16.32
N GLY A 60 14.33 -10.71 -15.52
CA GLY A 60 13.88 -10.71 -14.13
C GLY A 60 14.56 -9.64 -13.27
N SER A 61 15.88 -9.46 -13.45
CA SER A 61 16.63 -8.43 -12.70
C SER A 61 16.19 -7.00 -13.04
N LYS A 62 15.83 -6.71 -14.30
CA LYS A 62 15.28 -5.41 -14.69
C LYS A 62 13.96 -5.13 -13.99
N VAL A 63 13.07 -6.12 -13.92
CA VAL A 63 11.77 -6.00 -13.23
C VAL A 63 11.97 -5.76 -11.74
N VAL A 64 12.83 -6.55 -11.09
CA VAL A 64 13.14 -6.38 -9.67
C VAL A 64 13.77 -5.00 -9.40
N ALA A 65 14.67 -4.52 -10.25
CA ALA A 65 15.24 -3.19 -10.10
C ALA A 65 14.18 -2.07 -10.19
N ARG A 66 13.14 -2.22 -11.02
CA ARG A 66 11.99 -1.29 -11.03
C ARG A 66 11.19 -1.37 -9.74
N LEU A 67 10.90 -2.59 -9.25
CA LEU A 67 10.16 -2.78 -8.00
C LEU A 67 10.89 -2.21 -6.78
N ILE A 68 12.22 -2.37 -6.71
CA ILE A 68 13.05 -1.78 -5.65
C ILE A 68 13.04 -0.24 -5.75
N ARG A 69 13.17 0.33 -6.95
CA ARG A 69 13.06 1.80 -7.14
C ARG A 69 11.71 2.35 -6.70
N ARG A 70 10.63 1.58 -6.84
CA ARG A 70 9.29 1.92 -6.36
C ARG A 70 9.07 1.64 -4.87
N GLY A 71 10.09 1.15 -4.15
CA GLY A 71 10.01 0.80 -2.73
C GLY A 71 9.20 -0.45 -2.42
N LEU A 72 8.78 -1.23 -3.42
CA LEU A 72 7.92 -2.41 -3.25
C LEU A 72 8.68 -3.67 -2.81
N LEU A 73 9.98 -3.72 -3.12
CA LEU A 73 10.89 -4.79 -2.74
C LEU A 73 12.17 -4.22 -2.14
N MET A 74 12.82 -5.01 -1.30
CA MET A 74 14.18 -4.78 -0.82
C MET A 74 15.03 -6.02 -1.09
N ARG A 75 16.36 -5.85 -1.16
CA ARG A 75 17.29 -6.95 -1.40
C ARG A 75 18.45 -6.95 -0.43
N GLU A 76 18.87 -8.14 -0.02
CA GLU A 76 20.03 -8.38 0.84
C GLU A 76 21.05 -9.24 0.09
N ALA A 77 22.34 -8.91 0.18
CA ALA A 77 23.39 -9.74 -0.42
C ALA A 77 23.64 -10.98 0.44
N ILE A 78 23.57 -12.16 -0.16
CA ILE A 78 23.77 -13.45 0.52
C ILE A 78 24.71 -14.35 -0.27
N ILE A 79 25.30 -15.34 0.40
CA ILE A 79 25.97 -16.46 -0.27
C ILE A 79 24.99 -17.63 -0.30
N TYR A 80 24.67 -18.11 -1.50
CA TYR A 80 23.77 -19.24 -1.70
C TYR A 80 24.43 -20.25 -2.63
N LYS A 81 24.50 -21.52 -2.20
CA LYS A 81 25.20 -22.60 -2.92
C LYS A 81 26.63 -22.19 -3.36
N GLY A 82 27.37 -21.50 -2.48
CA GLY A 82 28.74 -21.04 -2.72
C GLY A 82 28.89 -19.83 -3.65
N LYS A 83 27.79 -19.24 -4.15
CA LYS A 83 27.81 -18.07 -5.06
C LYS A 83 27.16 -16.86 -4.38
N LYS A 84 27.71 -15.67 -4.61
CA LYS A 84 27.07 -14.42 -4.19
C LYS A 84 25.79 -14.21 -5.01
N THR A 85 24.70 -13.93 -4.32
CA THR A 85 23.39 -13.65 -4.91
C THR A 85 22.62 -12.70 -4.00
N TYR A 86 21.38 -12.39 -4.33
CA TYR A 86 20.52 -11.58 -3.47
C TYR A 86 19.29 -12.34 -3.00
N LYS A 87 18.87 -12.01 -1.78
CA LYS A 87 17.59 -12.41 -1.22
C LYS A 87 16.64 -11.23 -1.30
N LEU A 88 15.47 -11.44 -1.89
CA LEU A 88 14.40 -10.46 -2.02
C LEU A 88 13.44 -10.57 -0.85
N HIS A 89 13.06 -9.43 -0.32
CA HIS A 89 12.02 -9.28 0.68
C HIS A 89 10.99 -8.28 0.19
N TYR A 90 9.74 -8.51 0.58
CA TYR A 90 8.67 -7.56 0.37
C TYR A 90 8.87 -6.37 1.31
N SER A 91 8.69 -5.17 0.77
CA SER A 91 8.83 -3.94 1.54
C SER A 91 7.46 -3.45 1.98
N ASP A 92 7.23 -3.41 3.28
CA ASP A 92 5.96 -2.96 3.88
C ASP A 92 5.78 -1.43 3.80
N SER A 93 6.84 -0.70 3.45
CA SER A 93 6.85 0.78 3.40
C SER A 93 5.87 1.39 2.37
N VAL A 94 5.40 0.61 1.38
CA VAL A 94 4.44 1.09 0.36
C VAL A 94 2.98 0.77 0.73
N ARG A 95 2.74 -0.06 1.76
CA ARG A 95 1.39 -0.57 2.08
C ARG A 95 1.03 -0.65 3.55
N ALA A 96 1.85 -0.15 4.48
CA ALA A 96 1.29 0.20 5.77
C ALA A 96 0.09 1.13 5.49
N PRO A 97 -1.17 0.71 5.74
CA PRO A 97 -2.28 1.61 5.57
C PRO A 97 -1.95 2.80 6.44
N VAL A 98 -1.86 3.99 5.85
CA VAL A 98 -1.75 5.21 6.64
C VAL A 98 -3.06 5.25 7.43
N SER A 99 -3.02 4.77 8.67
CA SER A 99 -4.15 4.82 9.57
C SER A 99 -4.27 6.26 10.04
N ILE A 100 -4.85 7.11 9.19
CA ILE A 100 -5.18 8.47 9.57
C ILE A 100 -6.36 8.35 10.52
N SER A 101 -6.08 8.44 11.82
CA SER A 101 -7.13 8.64 12.81
C SER A 101 -7.63 10.07 12.69
N VAL A 102 -8.80 10.24 12.06
CA VAL A 102 -9.46 11.54 11.95
C VAL A 102 -10.48 11.65 13.08
N ASN A 103 -10.31 12.65 13.94
CA ASN A 103 -11.33 12.99 14.92
C ASN A 103 -12.41 13.84 14.25
N LEU A 104 -13.65 13.33 14.21
CA LEU A 104 -14.78 14.04 13.59
C LEU A 104 -15.55 14.94 14.57
N ASN A 105 -15.26 14.90 15.87
CA ASN A 105 -15.99 15.68 16.89
C ASN A 105 -16.02 17.18 16.57
N PRO A 106 -14.92 17.84 16.12
CA PRO A 106 -14.94 19.26 15.79
C PRO A 106 -15.93 19.60 14.66
N VAL A 107 -16.15 18.68 13.73
CA VAL A 107 -17.02 18.92 12.56
C VAL A 107 -18.47 18.60 12.88
N ILE A 108 -18.72 17.57 13.69
CA ILE A 108 -20.08 17.14 14.09
C ILE A 108 -20.78 18.23 14.91
N GLU A 109 -20.04 18.99 15.71
CA GLU A 109 -20.59 20.08 16.52
C GLU A 109 -21.01 21.31 15.70
N VAL A 110 -20.52 21.46 14.47
CA VAL A 110 -20.89 22.59 13.62
C VAL A 110 -22.33 22.41 13.12
N PRO A 111 -23.24 23.38 13.32
CA PRO A 111 -24.65 23.24 12.92
C PRO A 111 -24.84 23.06 11.40
N CYS A 112 -23.85 23.47 10.61
CA CYS A 112 -23.84 23.26 9.16
C CYS A 112 -23.69 21.79 8.75
N PHE A 113 -23.06 20.94 9.57
CA PHE A 113 -22.82 19.53 9.25
C PHE A 113 -24.12 18.74 9.06
N SER A 114 -25.16 19.08 9.83
CA SER A 114 -26.50 18.47 9.77
C SER A 114 -27.57 19.38 9.14
N CYS A 115 -27.16 20.49 8.53
CA CYS A 115 -28.09 21.46 7.96
C CYS A 115 -28.72 20.95 6.66
N ARG A 116 -30.05 20.80 6.65
CA ARG A 116 -30.81 20.35 5.47
C ARG A 116 -30.69 21.27 4.25
N GLN A 117 -30.35 22.54 4.46
CA GLN A 117 -30.25 23.54 3.40
C GLN A 117 -28.81 23.80 2.94
N ILE A 118 -27.83 23.02 3.43
CA ILE A 118 -26.41 23.26 3.15
C ILE A 118 -26.10 23.27 1.65
N GLY A 119 -26.76 22.42 0.86
CA GLY A 119 -26.59 22.37 -0.60
C GLY A 119 -27.11 23.61 -1.36
N ARG A 120 -27.84 24.50 -0.68
CA ARG A 120 -28.36 25.77 -1.24
C ARG A 120 -27.82 26.99 -0.48
N CYS A 121 -26.91 26.78 0.47
CA CYS A 121 -26.36 27.81 1.34
C CYS A 121 -25.15 28.47 0.65
N GLY A 122 -25.17 29.80 0.50
CA GLY A 122 -24.11 30.55 -0.17
C GLY A 122 -24.19 32.05 0.10
N ILE A 123 -23.04 32.72 0.02
CA ILE A 123 -22.93 34.17 0.28
C ILE A 123 -23.79 34.94 -0.72
N GLY A 124 -24.62 35.86 -0.23
CA GLY A 124 -25.55 36.64 -1.05
C GLY A 124 -26.80 35.90 -1.52
N GLY A 125 -26.95 34.62 -1.16
CA GLY A 125 -28.12 33.80 -1.49
C GLY A 125 -29.29 33.96 -0.52
N TYR A 126 -30.39 33.25 -0.79
CA TYR A 126 -31.54 33.18 0.13
C TYR A 126 -31.15 32.51 1.45
N TYR A 127 -30.41 31.40 1.39
CA TYR A 127 -29.73 30.81 2.54
C TYR A 127 -28.29 31.34 2.54
N ASP A 128 -27.99 32.29 3.42
CA ASP A 128 -26.69 32.94 3.50
C ASP A 128 -26.01 32.65 4.84
N PRO A 129 -24.80 32.08 4.86
CA PRO A 129 -24.10 31.79 6.11
C PRO A 129 -23.80 33.05 6.94
N THR A 130 -23.63 34.22 6.30
CA THR A 130 -23.35 35.49 6.99
C THR A 130 -24.56 36.01 7.77
N LYS A 131 -25.76 35.54 7.44
CA LYS A 131 -27.03 35.93 8.08
C LYS A 131 -27.70 34.76 8.81
N CYS A 132 -27.00 33.62 8.94
CA CYS A 132 -27.58 32.38 9.47
C CYS A 132 -27.63 32.39 11.00
N PRO A 133 -28.82 32.39 11.63
CA PRO A 133 -28.93 32.48 13.09
C PRO A 133 -28.32 31.27 13.84
N LEU A 134 -28.40 30.07 13.24
CA LEU A 134 -27.84 28.85 13.81
C LEU A 134 -26.31 28.94 13.89
N LEU A 135 -25.67 29.43 12.81
CA LEU A 135 -24.23 29.60 12.76
C LEU A 135 -23.77 30.73 13.68
N THR A 136 -24.50 31.85 13.72
CA THR A 136 -24.22 32.97 14.64
C THR A 136 -24.23 32.52 16.09
N ARG A 137 -25.26 31.76 16.51
CA ARG A 137 -25.34 31.25 17.88
C ARG A 137 -24.18 30.32 18.22
N TYR A 138 -23.82 29.43 17.29
CA TYR A 138 -22.71 28.50 17.48
C TYR A 138 -21.37 29.23 17.65
N ILE A 139 -21.06 30.19 16.77
CA ILE A 139 -19.83 30.99 16.86
C ILE A 139 -19.80 31.79 18.17
N ALA A 140 -20.92 32.38 18.59
CA ALA A 140 -21.00 33.09 19.86
C ALA A 140 -20.67 32.15 21.05
N GLN A 141 -21.24 30.94 21.08
CA GLN A 141 -20.93 29.94 22.12
C GLN A 141 -19.46 29.53 22.14
N LEU A 142 -18.82 29.37 20.97
CA LEU A 142 -17.39 29.10 20.88
C LEU A 142 -16.56 30.25 21.45
N ALA A 143 -16.92 31.49 21.12
CA ALA A 143 -16.24 32.68 21.64
C ALA A 143 -16.30 32.72 23.17
N PHE A 144 -17.44 32.40 23.79
CA PHE A 144 -17.57 32.37 25.26
C PHE A 144 -16.80 31.22 25.92
N ARG A 145 -16.67 30.06 25.27
CA ARG A 145 -15.92 28.90 25.80
C ARG A 145 -14.41 29.14 25.90
N GLY A 146 -13.85 30.10 25.17
CA GLY A 146 -12.42 30.44 25.19
C GLY A 146 -11.97 31.36 26.32
N PHE A 147 -12.88 31.79 27.21
CA PHE A 147 -12.60 32.74 28.31
C PHE A 147 -12.79 32.14 29.73
N SER A 148 -12.82 30.82 29.87
CA SER A 148 -12.83 30.11 31.16
C SER A 148 -11.71 29.09 31.24
#